data_AF-A0A519T1K0-F1
#
_entry.id   AF-A0A519T1K0-F1
#
_cell.length_a   1.000
_cell.length_b   1.000
_cell.length_c   1.000
_cell.angle_alpha   90.00
_cell.angle_beta   90.00
_cell.angle_gamma   90.00
#
_symmetry.space_group_name_H-M   'P 1'
#
loop_
_entity.id
_entity.type
_entity.pdbx_description
1 polymer ?
#
loop_
_entity_poly.entity_id
_entity_poly.type
_entity_poly.pdbx_seq_one_letter_code
_entity_poly.pdbx_strand_id
1 'polypeptide(L)'
;GDTGSLVCGFIVSILAIQFIEMGNGTGQPFGNVAPAVTLGILFVPLFDTLRVFTLRALAGKSPFSPDKNHVHHRIMALGFSQISTVLLLGLLSAVVILFVISFSHLGNLALIGALVVFGVLLSVFLGVYQSRVDRRQVASS
;
A
#
# COMPACT_ATOMS: atom_id res chain seq x y z
N GLY A 1 7.39 8.92 -15.27
CA GLY A 1 7.03 10.35 -15.34
C GLY A 1 5.57 10.51 -14.95
N ASP A 2 5.18 11.71 -14.53
CA ASP A 2 3.87 11.97 -13.90
C ASP A 2 2.68 11.54 -14.76
N THR A 3 2.76 11.74 -16.08
CA THR A 3 1.72 11.27 -17.03
C THR A 3 1.54 9.75 -17.00
N GLY A 4 2.64 8.99 -16.91
CA GLY A 4 2.59 7.52 -16.86
C GLY A 4 1.97 7.01 -15.57
N SER A 5 2.32 7.58 -14.42
CA SER A 5 1.73 7.19 -13.13
C SER A 5 0.24 7.52 -13.03
N LEU A 6 -0.21 8.65 -13.59
CA LEU A 6 -1.62 9.02 -13.61
C LEU A 6 -2.43 8.09 -14.51
N VAL A 7 -1.93 7.77 -15.72
CA VAL A 7 -2.59 6.82 -16.63
C VAL A 7 -2.63 5.41 -16.03
N CYS A 8 -1.53 4.93 -15.44
CA CYS A 8 -1.52 3.64 -14.75
C CYS A 8 -2.52 3.61 -13.59
N GLY A 9 -2.57 4.64 -12.75
CA GLY A 9 -3.54 4.74 -11.66
C GLY A 9 -4.98 4.76 -12.14
N PHE A 10 -5.26 5.45 -13.25
CA PHE A 10 -6.58 5.49 -13.88
C PHE A 10 -7.00 4.10 -14.39
N ILE A 11 -6.12 3.40 -15.11
CA ILE A 11 -6.38 2.03 -15.60
C ILE A 11 -6.64 1.08 -14.43
N VAL A 12 -5.79 1.11 -13.39
CA VAL A 12 -5.96 0.28 -12.19
C VAL A 12 -7.30 0.56 -11.50
N SER A 13 -7.73 1.81 -11.44
CA SER A 13 -9.02 2.19 -10.85
C SER A 13 -10.20 1.63 -11.65
N ILE A 14 -10.16 1.70 -12.99
CA ILE A 14 -11.20 1.12 -13.85
C ILE A 14 -11.26 -0.40 -13.67
N LEU A 15 -10.11 -1.08 -13.70
CA LEU A 15 -10.04 -2.53 -13.53
C LEU A 15 -10.53 -2.98 -12.15
N ALA A 16 -10.22 -2.22 -11.10
CA ALA A 16 -10.71 -2.46 -9.75
C ALA A 16 -12.24 -2.40 -9.66
N ILE A 17 -12.86 -1.37 -10.28
CA ILE A 17 -14.32 -1.23 -10.32
C ILE A 17 -14.95 -2.36 -11.14
N GLN A 18 -14.41 -2.66 -12.33
CA GLN A 18 -14.92 -3.75 -13.17
C GLN A 18 -14.86 -5.11 -12.45
N PHE A 19 -13.78 -5.39 -11.72
CA PHE A 19 -13.68 -6.62 -10.93
C PHE A 19 -14.75 -6.70 -9.84
N ILE A 20 -15.03 -5.60 -9.15
CA ILE A 20 -16.09 -5.56 -8.13
C ILE A 20 -17.46 -5.82 -8.76
N GLU A 21 -17.76 -5.16 -9.88
CA GLU A 21 -19.04 -5.33 -10.58
C GLU A 21 -19.23 -6.75 -11.13
N MET A 22 -18.16 -7.37 -11.64
CA MET A 22 -18.21 -8.78 -12.07
C MET A 22 -18.56 -9.72 -10.91
N GLY A 23 -18.15 -9.40 -9.68
CA GLY A 23 -18.49 -10.19 -8.49
C GLY A 23 -19.95 -10.10 -8.06
N ASN A 24 -20.68 -9.05 -8.44
CA ASN A 24 -22.08 -8.85 -8.04
C ASN A 24 -23.07 -9.77 -8.80
N GLY A 25 -22.61 -10.54 -9.79
CA GLY A 25 -23.43 -11.49 -10.55
C GLY A 25 -23.68 -12.82 -9.80
N THR A 26 -24.87 -13.39 -9.98
CA THR A 26 -25.20 -14.72 -9.43
C THR A 26 -24.31 -15.80 -10.07
N GLY A 27 -23.62 -16.60 -9.25
CA GLY A 27 -22.77 -17.71 -9.72
C GLY A 27 -21.35 -17.32 -10.14
N GLN A 28 -20.94 -16.07 -9.88
CA GLN A 28 -19.59 -15.59 -10.23
C GLN A 28 -18.54 -15.96 -9.15
N PRO A 29 -17.27 -16.19 -9.55
CA PRO A 29 -16.18 -16.35 -8.61
C PRO A 29 -16.07 -15.13 -7.69
N PHE A 30 -15.84 -15.36 -6.40
CA PHE A 30 -15.73 -14.36 -5.33
C PHE A 30 -17.03 -13.61 -4.95
N GLY A 31 -18.10 -13.65 -5.74
CA GLY A 31 -19.42 -13.15 -5.35
C GLY A 31 -19.38 -11.80 -4.60
N ASN A 32 -20.06 -11.76 -3.44
CA ASN A 32 -20.14 -10.59 -2.57
C ASN A 32 -18.82 -10.18 -1.87
N VAL A 33 -17.72 -10.93 -2.04
CA VAL A 33 -16.41 -10.59 -1.44
C VAL A 33 -15.42 -9.95 -2.41
N ALA A 34 -15.83 -9.71 -3.66
CA ALA A 34 -15.02 -9.00 -4.64
C ALA A 34 -14.43 -7.67 -4.13
N PRO A 35 -15.15 -6.82 -3.36
CA PRO A 35 -14.57 -5.59 -2.80
C PRO A 35 -13.37 -5.84 -1.88
N ALA A 36 -13.46 -6.80 -0.95
CA ALA A 36 -12.35 -7.15 -0.06
C ALA A 36 -11.15 -7.67 -0.85
N VAL A 37 -11.39 -8.52 -1.86
CA VAL A 37 -10.33 -9.05 -2.73
C VAL A 37 -9.63 -7.92 -3.49
N THR A 38 -10.38 -6.97 -4.05
CA THR A 38 -9.82 -5.77 -4.71
C THR A 38 -8.95 -4.96 -3.76
N LEU A 39 -9.42 -4.70 -2.53
CA LEU A 39 -8.65 -3.99 -1.52
C LEU A 39 -7.39 -4.76 -1.09
N GLY A 40 -7.45 -6.09 -1.05
CA GLY A 40 -6.28 -6.95 -0.82
C GLY A 40 -5.23 -6.82 -1.92
N ILE A 41 -5.65 -6.84 -3.19
CA ILE A 41 -4.77 -6.67 -4.36
C ILE A 41 -4.10 -5.28 -4.34
N LEU A 42 -4.87 -4.24 -4.02
CA LEU A 42 -4.40 -2.87 -3.97
C LEU A 42 -3.81 -2.46 -2.61
N PHE A 43 -3.68 -3.40 -1.67
CA PHE A 43 -3.34 -3.10 -0.29
C PHE A 43 -2.03 -2.33 -0.17
N VAL A 44 -0.97 -2.81 -0.81
CA VAL A 44 0.36 -2.21 -0.74
C VAL A 44 0.39 -0.75 -1.25
N PRO A 45 -0.03 -0.44 -2.50
CA PRO A 45 -0.01 0.93 -2.99
C PRO A 45 -0.97 1.86 -2.22
N LEU A 46 -2.13 1.35 -1.77
CA LEU A 46 -3.05 2.12 -0.93
C LEU A 46 -2.44 2.41 0.45
N PHE A 47 -1.86 1.41 1.09
CA PHE A 47 -1.22 1.54 2.39
C PHE A 47 -0.08 2.55 2.36
N ASP A 48 0.81 2.49 1.37
CA ASP A 48 1.96 3.39 1.27
C ASP A 48 1.51 4.85 1.10
N THR A 49 0.59 5.10 0.16
CA THR A 49 0.05 6.44 -0.10
C THR A 49 -0.71 6.99 1.11
N LEU A 50 -1.60 6.20 1.72
CA LEU A 50 -2.36 6.61 2.89
C LEU A 50 -1.46 6.83 4.11
N ARG A 51 -0.42 6.01 4.31
CA ARG A 51 0.52 6.17 5.42
C ARG A 51 1.28 7.49 5.29
N VAL A 52 1.84 7.80 4.12
CA VAL A 52 2.57 9.06 3.92
C VAL A 52 1.62 10.26 4.04
N PHE A 53 0.41 10.15 3.48
CA PHE A 53 -0.62 11.18 3.58
C PHE A 53 -0.99 11.47 5.04
N THR A 54 -1.31 10.43 5.82
CA THR A 54 -1.71 10.56 7.23
C THR A 54 -0.59 11.11 8.10
N LEU A 55 0.64 10.62 7.94
CA LEU A 55 1.79 11.13 8.69
C LEU A 55 2.08 12.61 8.39
N ARG A 56 1.94 13.04 7.13
CA ARG A 56 2.07 14.46 6.76
C ARG A 56 0.98 15.32 7.38
N ALA A 57 -0.27 14.86 7.29
CA ALA A 57 -1.42 15.54 7.88
C ALA A 57 -1.27 15.71 9.40
N LEU A 58 -0.87 14.64 10.11
CA LEU A 58 -0.61 14.68 11.56
C LEU A 58 0.56 15.60 11.94
N ALA A 59 1.54 15.76 11.06
CA ALA A 59 2.65 16.70 11.22
C ALA A 59 2.28 18.16 10.87
N GLY A 60 1.01 18.45 10.55
CA GLY A 60 0.55 19.78 10.13
C GLY A 60 1.09 20.23 8.78
N LYS A 61 1.69 19.32 8.00
CA LYS A 61 2.20 19.60 6.65
C LYS A 61 1.11 19.28 5.64
N SER A 62 0.96 20.12 4.62
CA SER A 62 0.00 19.82 3.56
C SER A 62 0.37 18.47 2.89
N PRO A 63 -0.56 17.50 2.86
CA PRO A 63 -0.33 16.21 2.22
C PRO A 63 -0.06 16.33 0.71
N PHE A 64 -0.50 17.44 0.11
CA PHE A 64 -0.42 17.77 -1.30
C PHE A 64 0.69 18.77 -1.65
N SER A 65 1.55 19.12 -0.69
CA SER A 65 2.70 19.99 -0.98
C SER A 65 3.58 19.33 -2.06
N PRO A 66 3.73 19.95 -3.25
CA PRO A 66 4.61 19.44 -4.29
C PRO A 66 6.05 19.65 -3.82
N ASP A 67 6.71 18.58 -3.41
CA ASP A 67 8.14 18.64 -3.14
C ASP A 67 8.87 18.65 -4.50
N LYS A 68 9.39 19.82 -4.87
CA LYS A 68 10.13 20.06 -6.12
C LYS A 68 11.62 19.79 -6.01
N ASN A 69 12.10 19.14 -4.94
CA ASN A 69 13.53 18.89 -4.80
C ASN A 69 13.92 17.45 -5.17
N HIS A 70 14.28 17.28 -6.44
CA HIS A 70 15.48 16.58 -6.91
C HIS A 70 15.86 15.24 -6.22
N VAL A 71 14.89 14.41 -5.81
CA VAL A 71 15.12 13.05 -5.27
C VAL A 71 15.88 12.18 -6.30
N HIS A 72 15.69 12.46 -7.59
CA HIS A 72 16.44 11.86 -8.70
C HIS A 72 17.96 12.01 -8.57
N HIS A 73 18.45 13.12 -8.00
CA HIS A 73 19.88 13.38 -7.84
C HIS A 73 20.51 12.70 -6.62
N ARG A 74 19.69 12.25 -5.66
CA ARG A 74 20.14 11.60 -4.41
C ARG A 74 20.06 10.07 -4.48
N ILE A 75 19.24 9.52 -5.39
CA ILE A 75 19.07 8.08 -5.62
C ILE A 75 20.22 7.47 -6.46
N MET A 76 20.81 8.20 -7.42
CA MET A 76 21.95 7.68 -8.19
C MET A 76 23.27 7.58 -7.41
N ALA A 77 23.33 8.10 -6.18
CA ALA A 77 24.58 8.17 -5.39
C ALA A 77 24.71 7.07 -4.31
N LEU A 78 23.71 6.22 -4.09
CA LEU A 78 23.64 5.39 -2.86
C LEU A 78 23.79 3.87 -3.04
N GLY A 79 23.93 3.33 -4.25
CA GLY A 79 24.47 1.96 -4.45
C GLY A 79 23.76 0.80 -3.73
N PHE A 80 22.52 0.97 -3.25
CA PHE A 80 21.75 -0.04 -2.51
C PHE A 80 20.61 -0.64 -3.35
N SER A 81 20.26 -1.89 -3.03
CA SER A 81 19.39 -2.80 -3.78
C SER A 81 17.93 -2.33 -3.88
N GLN A 82 17.65 -1.44 -4.83
CA GLN A 82 16.28 -1.12 -5.27
C GLN A 82 15.45 -2.40 -5.53
N ILE A 83 16.11 -3.43 -6.05
CA ILE A 83 15.53 -4.74 -6.35
C ILE A 83 15.00 -5.43 -5.08
N SER A 84 15.75 -5.46 -3.98
CA SER A 84 15.30 -6.16 -2.75
C SER A 84 14.07 -5.50 -2.12
N THR A 85 13.94 -4.17 -2.23
CA THR A 85 12.75 -3.46 -1.77
C THR A 85 11.54 -3.84 -2.62
N VAL A 86 11.70 -3.87 -3.94
CA VAL A 86 10.64 -4.30 -4.87
C VAL A 86 10.22 -5.74 -4.61
N LEU A 87 11.18 -6.66 -4.39
CA LEU A 87 10.89 -8.06 -4.09
C LEU A 87 10.16 -8.24 -2.77
N LEU A 88 10.59 -7.54 -1.71
CA LEU A 88 9.92 -7.58 -0.41
C LEU A 88 8.48 -7.08 -0.52
N LEU A 89 8.26 -5.99 -1.25
CA LEU A 89 6.95 -5.39 -1.43
C LEU A 89 6.04 -6.29 -2.28
N GLY A 90 6.59 -6.94 -3.32
CA GLY A 90 5.89 -7.94 -4.12
C GLY A 90 5.50 -9.18 -3.29
N LEU A 91 6.38 -9.64 -2.41
CA LEU A 91 6.09 -10.76 -1.50
C LEU A 91 4.98 -10.40 -0.51
N LEU A 92 5.01 -9.20 0.06
CA LEU A 92 3.94 -8.70 0.93
C LEU A 92 2.59 -8.68 0.20
N SER A 93 2.55 -8.14 -1.04
CA SER A 93 1.34 -8.18 -1.87
C SER A 93 0.84 -9.61 -2.08
N ALA A 94 1.72 -10.55 -2.42
CA ALA A 94 1.34 -11.94 -2.65
C ALA A 94 0.74 -12.59 -1.39
N VAL A 95 1.33 -12.34 -0.21
CA VAL A 95 0.81 -12.85 1.07
C VAL A 95 -0.57 -12.28 1.38
N VAL A 96 -0.77 -10.97 1.19
CA VAL A 96 -2.07 -10.32 1.44
C VAL A 96 -3.14 -10.86 0.49
N ILE A 97 -2.82 -11.02 -0.80
CA ILE A 97 -3.74 -11.59 -1.79
C ILE A 97 -4.12 -13.02 -1.40
N LEU A 98 -3.13 -13.85 -1.05
CA LEU A 98 -3.37 -15.24 -0.64
C LEU A 98 -4.26 -15.31 0.61
N PHE A 99 -4.03 -14.43 1.58
CA PHE A 99 -4.85 -14.32 2.78
C PHE A 99 -6.32 -14.02 2.43
N VAL A 100 -6.58 -12.97 1.64
CA VAL A 100 -7.95 -12.56 1.33
C VAL A 100 -8.69 -13.62 0.51
N ILE A 101 -8.00 -14.32 -0.40
CA ILE A 101 -8.59 -15.43 -1.16
C ILE A 101 -8.91 -16.62 -0.24
N SER A 102 -7.98 -17.02 0.63
CA SER A 102 -8.15 -18.18 1.52
C SER A 102 -9.27 -17.98 2.54
N PHE A 103 -9.42 -16.75 3.04
CA PHE A 103 -10.42 -16.37 4.04
C PHE A 103 -11.67 -15.71 3.43
N SER A 104 -11.86 -15.84 2.12
CA SER A 104 -13.01 -15.29 1.38
C SER A 104 -14.37 -15.66 1.99
N HIS A 105 -14.48 -16.83 2.62
CA HIS A 105 -15.70 -17.31 3.29
C HIS A 105 -16.14 -16.46 4.51
N LEU A 106 -15.24 -15.66 5.12
CA LEU A 106 -15.56 -14.81 6.27
C LEU A 106 -16.41 -13.58 5.90
N GLY A 107 -16.52 -13.28 4.61
CA GLY A 107 -17.29 -12.14 4.11
C GLY A 107 -16.50 -10.82 4.11
N ASN A 108 -17.09 -9.84 3.44
CA ASN A 108 -16.42 -8.58 3.10
C ASN A 108 -16.01 -7.76 4.34
N LEU A 109 -16.91 -7.63 5.32
CA LEU A 109 -16.66 -6.82 6.53
C LEU A 109 -15.48 -7.34 7.35
N ALA A 110 -15.41 -8.65 7.57
CA ALA A 110 -14.34 -9.27 8.35
C ALA A 110 -12.98 -9.09 7.67
N LEU A 111 -12.92 -9.30 6.35
CA LEU A 111 -11.70 -9.18 5.57
C LEU A 111 -11.20 -7.74 5.50
N ILE A 112 -12.08 -6.77 5.24
CA ILE A 112 -11.71 -5.35 5.23
C ILE A 112 -11.24 -4.92 6.63
N GLY A 113 -11.93 -5.34 7.68
CA GLY A 113 -11.50 -5.11 9.06
C GLY A 113 -10.11 -5.65 9.34
N ALA A 114 -9.82 -6.89 8.91
CA ALA A 114 -8.51 -7.51 9.06
C ALA A 114 -7.41 -6.74 8.29
N LEU A 115 -7.68 -6.30 7.06
CA LEU A 115 -6.74 -5.48 6.28
C LEU A 115 -6.45 -4.14 6.96
N VAL A 116 -7.47 -3.47 7.49
CA VAL A 116 -7.30 -2.19 8.22
C VAL A 116 -6.46 -2.40 9.47
N VAL A 117 -6.78 -3.40 10.29
CA VAL A 117 -6.01 -3.72 11.51
C VAL A 117 -4.56 -4.04 11.16
N PHE A 118 -4.34 -4.88 10.14
CA PHE A 118 -3.00 -5.21 9.66
C PHE A 118 -2.24 -3.96 9.19
N GLY A 119 -2.88 -3.08 8.42
CA GLY A 119 -2.29 -1.82 7.98
C GLY A 119 -1.91 -0.90 9.14
N VAL A 120 -2.77 -0.74 10.15
CA VAL A 120 -2.46 0.06 11.34
C VAL A 120 -1.26 -0.52 12.10
N LEU A 121 -1.24 -1.83 12.34
CA LEU A 121 -0.13 -2.52 13.00
C LEU A 121 1.18 -2.36 12.22
N LEU A 122 1.14 -2.52 10.90
CA LEU A 122 2.28 -2.32 10.02
C LEU A 122 2.78 -0.86 10.08
N SER A 123 1.86 0.12 10.08
CA SER A 123 2.23 1.54 10.20
C SER A 123 2.93 1.86 11.51
N VAL A 124 2.41 1.35 12.63
CA VAL A 124 3.03 1.51 13.96
C VAL A 124 4.39 0.82 14.01
N PHE A 125 4.49 -0.42 13.53
CA PHE A 125 5.76 -1.15 13.47
C PHE A 125 6.82 -0.38 12.68
N LEU A 126 6.48 0.11 11.49
CA LEU A 126 7.39 0.92 10.68
C LEU A 126 7.76 2.24 11.36
N GLY A 127 6.81 2.91 12.02
CA GLY A 127 7.09 4.15 12.76
C GLY A 127 8.05 3.94 13.94
N VAL A 128 7.87 2.86 14.70
CA VAL A 128 8.78 2.49 15.80
C VAL A 128 10.15 2.10 15.27
N TYR A 129 10.20 1.33 14.17
CA TYR A 129 11.47 0.94 13.54
C TYR A 129 12.26 2.16 13.06
N GLN A 130 11.61 3.08 12.35
CA GLN A 130 12.22 4.35 11.90
C GLN A 130 12.75 5.15 13.08
N SER A 131 11.94 5.32 14.14
CA SER A 131 12.35 6.04 15.36
C SER A 131 13.58 5.43 16.05
N ARG A 132 13.76 4.10 15.97
CA ARG A 132 14.93 3.41 16.54
C ARG A 132 16.19 3.59 15.69
N VAL A 133 16.04 3.58 14.37
CA VAL A 133 17.16 3.79 13.44
C VAL A 133 17.70 5.22 13.57
N ASP A 134 16.81 6.21 13.60
CA ASP A 134 17.19 7.62 13.73
C ASP A 134 17.97 7.88 15.03
N ARG A 135 17.53 7.29 16.15
CA ARG A 135 18.23 7.38 17.44
C ARG A 135 19.62 6.74 17.43
N ARG A 136 19.82 5.65 16.67
CA ARG A 136 21.14 5.00 16.54
C ARG A 136 22.13 5.84 15.75
N GLN A 137 21.67 6.55 14.72
CA GLN A 137 22.52 7.44 13.92
C GLN A 137 22.98 8.65 14.74
N VAL A 138 22.09 9.26 15.54
CA VAL A 138 22.44 10.38 16.44
C VAL A 138 23.38 9.96 17.57
N ALA A 139 23.31 8.71 18.05
CA ALA A 139 24.23 8.21 19.08
C ALA A 139 25.64 7.88 18.55
N SER A 140 25.82 7.80 17.23
CA SER A 140 27.09 7.50 16.56
C SER A 140 27.80 8.72 15.97
N SER A 141 27.22 9.92 16.12
CA SER A 141 27.76 11.22 15.67
C SER A 141 28.20 12.06 16.85
#